data_AF-A0A1V8TJB7-F1
#
_entry.id   AF-A0A1V8TJB7-F1
#
_cell.length_a   1.000
_cell.length_b   1.000
_cell.length_c   1.000
_cell.angle_alpha   90.00
_cell.angle_beta   90.00
_cell.angle_gamma   90.00
#
_symmetry.space_group_name_H-M   'P 1'
#
loop_
_entity.id
_entity.type
_entity.pdbx_description
1 polymer ?
#
loop_
_entity_poly.entity_id
_entity_poly.type
_entity_poly.pdbx_seq_one_letter_code
_entity_poly.pdbx_strand_id
1 'polypeptide(L)'
;MVLSFILIQNRQGKTRLAKWYSPYNDDEKIRLKGEIHRLVAPRDQKHQSNFVEFRGSSKIVYRRYAGLFFCACVEVGDNELATLEGIHFFVEVLDSFFGNVCELDLVFNFYKVYAILDEVFLAGEIQETSKQVVLTRLEHLDKLDGAQYAGYDTQNGTTTPLTPTPTTGVPLLTQGLKSLKHILQKGEAYAIEHSIPAEQILQARLAPDMHPLLFQIRSCSDTAKGVLVRLAGREPVVMEDNEQTFAELYARIDKTLALFDDVKPEEFEGKEGIEVVMKRRLGDFKTTGLGLLQQYALPNFYFHEGMAYALLRKEGVQIGKLDFLAGGSSPAGA
;
A
#
# COMPACT_ATOMS: atom_id res chain seq x y z
N MET A 1 0.70 -31.52 -20.38
CA MET A 1 0.80 -31.70 -18.91
C MET A 1 0.02 -30.54 -18.35
N VAL A 2 -1.18 -30.76 -17.82
CA VAL A 2 -2.06 -29.65 -17.43
C VAL A 2 -2.31 -29.72 -15.94
N LEU A 3 -1.74 -28.76 -15.22
CA LEU A 3 -2.02 -28.57 -13.80
C LEU A 3 -3.52 -28.39 -13.61
N SER A 4 -4.10 -29.06 -12.62
CA SER A 4 -5.49 -28.82 -12.25
C SER A 4 -5.63 -27.52 -11.45
N PHE A 5 -4.68 -27.26 -10.54
CA PHE A 5 -4.62 -26.05 -9.74
C PHE A 5 -3.25 -25.84 -9.09
N ILE A 6 -2.99 -24.61 -8.66
CA ILE A 6 -1.87 -24.22 -7.80
C ILE A 6 -2.45 -23.53 -6.54
N LEU A 7 -2.01 -23.99 -5.37
CA LEU A 7 -2.35 -23.41 -4.07
C LEU A 7 -1.08 -23.02 -3.31
N ILE A 8 -1.11 -21.85 -2.68
CA ILE A 8 -0.11 -21.44 -1.70
C ILE A 8 -0.81 -21.27 -0.35
N GLN A 9 -0.39 -22.00 0.67
CA GLN A 9 -0.99 -21.96 2.00
C GLN A 9 0.06 -21.77 3.09
N ASN A 10 -0.29 -21.06 4.15
CA ASN A 10 0.60 -20.93 5.30
C ASN A 10 0.48 -22.12 6.28
N ARG A 11 1.27 -22.09 7.37
CA ARG A 11 1.24 -23.12 8.42
C ARG A 11 -0.12 -23.31 9.11
N GLN A 12 -1.01 -22.33 9.05
CA GLN A 12 -2.35 -22.36 9.64
C GLN A 12 -3.42 -22.80 8.62
N GLY A 13 -3.04 -23.12 7.38
CA GLY A 13 -3.96 -23.49 6.32
C GLY A 13 -4.64 -22.32 5.63
N LYS A 14 -4.28 -21.08 5.98
CA LYS A 14 -4.78 -19.89 5.28
C LYS A 14 -4.17 -19.82 3.90
N THR A 15 -5.03 -19.75 2.88
CA THR A 15 -4.63 -19.58 1.48
C THR A 15 -4.06 -18.18 1.23
N ARG A 16 -2.98 -18.10 0.47
CA ARG A 16 -2.33 -16.88 -0.02
C ARG A 16 -2.55 -16.68 -1.52
N LEU A 17 -2.55 -17.78 -2.24
CA LEU A 17 -2.87 -17.81 -3.67
C LEU A 17 -3.65 -19.09 -3.97
N ALA A 18 -4.63 -18.98 -4.87
CA ALA A 18 -5.33 -20.12 -5.41
C ALA A 18 -5.69 -19.89 -6.88
N LYS A 19 -5.01 -20.61 -7.77
CA LYS A 19 -5.28 -20.57 -9.20
C LYS A 19 -5.80 -21.94 -9.65
N TRP A 20 -6.94 -21.93 -10.35
CA TRP A 20 -7.63 -23.13 -10.82
C TRP A 20 -7.60 -23.11 -12.34
N TYR A 21 -7.12 -24.20 -12.93
CA TYR A 21 -7.07 -24.36 -14.39
C TYR A 21 -8.13 -25.36 -14.87
N SER A 22 -8.54 -26.28 -13.99
CA SER A 22 -9.71 -27.14 -14.18
C SER A 22 -10.97 -26.50 -13.55
N PRO A 23 -12.16 -26.76 -14.11
CA PRO A 23 -13.41 -26.25 -13.57
C PRO A 23 -13.76 -26.95 -12.26
N TYR A 24 -13.92 -26.16 -11.19
CA TYR A 24 -14.44 -26.60 -9.89
C TYR A 24 -15.54 -25.65 -9.43
N ASN A 25 -16.54 -26.18 -8.74
CA ASN A 25 -17.51 -25.32 -8.06
C ASN A 25 -16.91 -24.72 -6.76
N ASP A 26 -17.53 -23.69 -6.20
CA ASP A 26 -16.95 -22.96 -5.08
C ASP A 26 -16.90 -23.80 -3.78
N ASP A 27 -17.88 -24.68 -3.57
CA ASP A 27 -17.89 -25.62 -2.45
C ASP A 27 -16.71 -26.62 -2.53
N GLU A 28 -16.43 -27.13 -3.72
CA GLU A 28 -15.27 -27.99 -3.99
C GLU A 28 -13.97 -27.23 -3.77
N LYS A 29 -13.84 -25.99 -4.26
CA LYS A 29 -12.64 -25.17 -4.03
C LYS A 29 -12.37 -25.00 -2.53
N ILE A 30 -13.41 -24.75 -1.73
CA ILE A 30 -13.29 -24.61 -0.26
C ILE A 30 -12.84 -25.93 0.36
N ARG A 31 -13.46 -27.06 -0.01
CA ARG A 31 -13.10 -28.40 0.48
C ARG A 31 -11.67 -28.77 0.12
N LEU A 32 -11.27 -28.56 -1.13
CA LEU A 32 -9.94 -28.86 -1.65
C LEU A 32 -8.86 -28.09 -0.89
N LYS A 33 -9.04 -26.78 -0.65
CA LYS A 33 -8.09 -26.00 0.16
C LYS A 33 -7.83 -26.64 1.54
N GLY A 34 -8.88 -27.10 2.22
CA GLY A 34 -8.74 -27.75 3.53
C GLY A 34 -8.17 -29.17 3.46
N GLU A 35 -8.50 -29.93 2.42
CA GLU A 35 -8.00 -31.28 2.17
C GLU A 35 -6.49 -31.26 1.86
N ILE A 36 -6.06 -30.40 0.94
CA ILE A 36 -4.65 -30.25 0.55
C ILE A 36 -3.80 -29.83 1.74
N HIS A 37 -4.25 -28.85 2.54
CA HIS A 37 -3.49 -28.43 3.72
C HIS A 37 -3.30 -29.59 4.71
N ARG A 38 -4.36 -30.35 5.01
CA ARG A 38 -4.27 -31.50 5.93
C ARG A 38 -3.39 -32.61 5.39
N LEU A 39 -3.30 -32.76 4.07
CA LEU A 39 -2.45 -33.75 3.41
C LEU A 39 -0.96 -33.38 3.49
N VAL A 40 -0.60 -32.11 3.28
CA VAL A 40 0.81 -31.69 3.16
C VAL A 40 1.42 -31.13 4.45
N ALA A 41 0.64 -30.47 5.29
CA ALA A 41 1.14 -29.79 6.49
C ALA A 41 1.83 -30.68 7.54
N PRO A 42 1.34 -31.90 7.84
CA PRO A 42 1.96 -32.76 8.84
C PRO A 42 3.19 -33.51 8.32
N ARG A 43 3.53 -33.37 7.03
CA ARG A 43 4.59 -34.15 6.39
C ARG A 43 5.99 -33.62 6.74
N ASP A 44 6.92 -34.53 6.95
CA ASP A 44 8.33 -34.25 7.24
C ASP A 44 9.11 -34.00 5.93
N GLN A 45 9.76 -32.83 5.84
CA GLN A 45 10.48 -32.39 4.64
C GLN A 45 11.81 -33.14 4.40
N LYS A 46 12.41 -33.78 5.41
CA LYS A 46 13.68 -34.51 5.30
C LYS A 46 13.49 -35.96 4.90
N HIS A 47 12.37 -36.57 5.33
CA HIS A 47 12.17 -38.01 5.21
C HIS A 47 11.02 -38.41 4.29
N GLN A 48 10.23 -37.45 3.80
CA GLN A 48 9.14 -37.72 2.87
C GLN A 48 9.32 -36.98 1.55
N SER A 49 8.86 -37.62 0.49
CA SER A 49 8.88 -37.07 -0.87
C SER A 49 7.97 -35.84 -1.00
N ASN A 50 8.36 -34.96 -1.93
CA ASN A 50 7.58 -33.83 -2.45
C ASN A 50 6.34 -34.25 -3.27
N PHE A 51 6.15 -35.54 -3.52
CA PHE A 51 5.04 -36.09 -4.28
C PHE A 51 4.09 -36.88 -3.36
N VAL A 52 2.80 -36.62 -3.45
CA VAL A 52 1.76 -37.26 -2.64
C VAL A 52 0.60 -37.71 -3.51
N GLU A 53 0.23 -38.99 -3.45
CA GLU A 53 -0.95 -39.52 -4.13
C GLU A 53 -2.23 -38.80 -3.67
N PHE A 54 -3.11 -38.47 -4.61
CA PHE A 54 -4.32 -37.72 -4.35
C PHE A 54 -5.50 -38.21 -5.19
N ARG A 55 -6.57 -38.66 -4.52
CA ARG A 55 -7.81 -39.14 -5.15
C ARG A 55 -7.60 -40.21 -6.26
N GLY A 56 -6.54 -41.01 -6.16
CA GLY A 56 -6.24 -42.18 -7.00
C GLY A 56 -5.92 -41.92 -8.48
N SER A 57 -6.17 -40.70 -8.98
CA SER A 57 -5.98 -40.30 -10.38
C SER A 57 -5.15 -39.02 -10.52
N SER A 58 -4.71 -38.44 -9.40
CA SER A 58 -3.90 -37.23 -9.37
C SER A 58 -2.82 -37.33 -8.31
N LYS A 59 -1.84 -36.44 -8.38
CA LYS A 59 -0.81 -36.27 -7.35
C LYS A 59 -0.70 -34.80 -6.96
N ILE A 60 -0.27 -34.57 -5.73
CA ILE A 60 0.12 -33.25 -5.24
C ILE A 60 1.63 -33.19 -5.22
N VAL A 61 2.17 -32.29 -6.05
CA VAL A 61 3.56 -31.88 -6.02
C VAL A 61 3.66 -30.68 -5.10
N TYR A 62 4.49 -30.74 -4.07
CA TYR A 62 4.61 -29.61 -3.13
C TYR A 62 6.03 -29.37 -2.64
N ARG A 63 6.32 -28.10 -2.32
CA ARG A 63 7.56 -27.70 -1.66
C ARG A 63 7.31 -26.60 -0.64
N ARG A 64 8.12 -26.58 0.41
CA ARG A 64 8.02 -25.62 1.51
C ARG A 64 9.09 -24.55 1.42
N TYR A 65 8.69 -23.29 1.47
CA TYR A 65 9.58 -22.11 1.49
C TYR A 65 9.13 -21.16 2.60
N ALA A 66 10.04 -20.74 3.47
CA ALA A 66 9.78 -19.78 4.56
C ALA A 66 8.50 -20.04 5.39
N GLY A 67 8.06 -21.31 5.50
CA GLY A 67 6.83 -21.68 6.22
C GLY A 67 5.55 -21.71 5.39
N LEU A 68 5.60 -21.33 4.12
CA LEU A 68 4.53 -21.53 3.13
C LEU A 68 4.67 -22.88 2.42
N PHE A 69 3.53 -23.46 2.06
CA PHE A 69 3.40 -24.66 1.26
C PHE A 69 2.92 -24.26 -0.13
N PHE A 70 3.77 -24.50 -1.13
CA PHE A 70 3.44 -24.34 -2.54
C PHE A 70 3.05 -25.70 -3.07
N CYS A 71 1.81 -25.84 -3.53
CA CYS A 71 1.22 -27.12 -3.93
C CYS A 71 0.64 -26.98 -5.33
N ALA A 72 0.98 -27.91 -6.22
CA ALA A 72 0.39 -28.05 -7.54
C ALA A 72 -0.22 -29.44 -7.68
N CYS A 73 -1.39 -29.53 -8.31
CA CYS A 73 -2.06 -30.80 -8.58
C CYS A 73 -1.84 -31.21 -10.05
N VAL A 74 -1.27 -32.40 -10.24
CA VAL A 74 -0.92 -33.00 -11.53
C VAL A 74 -1.67 -34.32 -11.72
N GLU A 75 -1.80 -34.79 -12.96
CA GLU A 75 -2.32 -36.14 -13.24
C GLU A 75 -1.22 -37.20 -13.11
N VAL A 76 -1.61 -38.48 -13.01
CA VAL A 76 -0.65 -39.60 -12.80
C VAL A 76 0.35 -39.77 -13.96
N GLY A 77 0.01 -39.31 -15.17
CA GLY A 77 0.88 -39.38 -16.35
C GLY A 77 1.83 -38.18 -16.53
N ASP A 78 1.69 -37.16 -15.69
CA ASP A 78 2.51 -35.95 -15.79
C ASP A 78 3.88 -36.14 -15.13
N ASN A 79 4.90 -35.47 -15.67
CA ASN A 79 6.23 -35.40 -15.07
C ASN A 79 6.21 -34.49 -13.82
N GLU A 80 6.22 -35.11 -12.64
CA GLU A 80 6.14 -34.41 -11.36
C GLU A 80 7.40 -33.61 -11.04
N LEU A 81 8.57 -34.02 -11.54
CA LEU A 81 9.84 -33.30 -11.37
C LEU A 81 9.82 -31.97 -12.11
N ALA A 82 9.28 -31.93 -13.33
CA ALA A 82 9.12 -30.68 -14.07
C ALA A 82 8.22 -29.70 -13.31
N THR A 83 7.14 -30.19 -12.69
CA THR A 83 6.27 -29.36 -11.85
C THR A 83 6.98 -28.87 -10.59
N LEU A 84 7.78 -29.73 -9.95
CA LEU A 84 8.55 -29.37 -8.75
C LEU A 84 9.58 -28.27 -9.05
N GLU A 85 10.27 -28.38 -10.19
CA GLU A 85 11.19 -27.36 -10.68
C GLU A 85 10.45 -26.09 -11.09
N GLY A 86 9.28 -26.19 -11.72
CA GLY A 86 8.42 -25.04 -12.00
C GLY A 86 8.01 -24.28 -10.73
N ILE A 87 7.67 -24.99 -9.63
CA ILE A 87 7.42 -24.38 -8.32
C ILE A 87 8.67 -23.67 -7.80
N HIS A 88 9.84 -24.30 -7.92
CA HIS A 88 11.10 -23.70 -7.47
C HIS A 88 11.43 -22.42 -8.24
N PHE A 89 11.39 -22.50 -9.57
CA PHE A 89 11.61 -21.38 -10.47
C PHE A 89 10.64 -20.23 -10.18
N PHE A 90 9.35 -20.51 -9.96
CA PHE A 90 8.37 -19.49 -9.57
C PHE A 90 8.77 -18.76 -8.28
N VAL A 91 9.25 -19.47 -7.25
CA VAL A 91 9.73 -18.85 -6.01
C VAL A 91 11.00 -18.02 -6.25
N GLU A 92 11.91 -18.48 -7.10
CA GLU A 92 13.12 -17.72 -7.44
C GLU A 92 12.81 -16.43 -8.22
N VAL A 93 11.81 -16.46 -9.09
CA VAL A 93 11.33 -15.25 -9.79
C VAL A 93 10.70 -14.30 -8.78
N LEU A 94 9.84 -14.79 -7.88
CA LEU A 94 9.25 -13.97 -6.81
C LEU A 94 10.34 -13.31 -5.95
N ASP A 95 11.34 -14.07 -5.53
CA ASP A 95 12.42 -13.55 -4.68
C ASP A 95 13.23 -12.46 -5.35
N SER A 96 13.54 -12.61 -6.65
CA SER A 96 14.24 -11.57 -7.40
C SER A 96 13.39 -10.38 -7.76
N PHE A 97 12.08 -10.58 -7.97
CA PHE A 97 11.15 -9.47 -8.23
C PHE A 97 10.94 -8.60 -6.98
N PHE A 98 10.76 -9.20 -5.80
CA PHE A 98 10.51 -8.45 -4.55
C PHE A 98 11.79 -8.06 -3.80
N GLY A 99 12.94 -8.66 -4.13
CA GLY A 99 14.20 -8.38 -3.44
C GLY A 99 14.19 -8.88 -2.00
N ASN A 100 14.07 -10.21 -1.83
CA ASN A 100 13.83 -10.96 -0.59
C ASN A 100 12.33 -11.11 -0.25
N VAL A 101 11.66 -12.03 -0.94
CA VAL A 101 10.21 -12.21 -0.85
C VAL A 101 9.78 -12.76 0.52
N CYS A 102 8.71 -12.21 1.09
CA CYS A 102 8.08 -12.70 2.30
C CYS A 102 6.58 -13.00 2.13
N GLU A 103 5.96 -13.65 3.12
CA GLU A 103 4.53 -13.98 3.07
C GLU A 103 3.64 -12.73 2.91
N LEU A 104 4.03 -11.59 3.48
CA LEU A 104 3.26 -10.34 3.37
C LEU A 104 3.25 -9.82 1.93
N ASP A 105 4.31 -10.00 1.15
CA ASP A 105 4.35 -9.59 -0.25
C ASP A 105 3.30 -10.34 -1.06
N LEU A 106 3.12 -11.63 -0.80
CA LEU A 106 2.09 -12.45 -1.42
C LEU A 106 0.67 -12.02 -1.04
N VAL A 107 0.48 -11.50 0.18
CA VAL A 107 -0.82 -11.02 0.67
C VAL A 107 -1.16 -9.65 0.08
N PHE A 108 -0.23 -8.70 0.14
CA PHE A 108 -0.50 -7.31 -0.23
C PHE A 108 -0.33 -7.03 -1.73
N ASN A 109 0.50 -7.81 -2.44
CA ASN A 109 0.75 -7.66 -3.87
C ASN A 109 0.20 -8.85 -4.67
N PHE A 110 -0.95 -9.41 -4.25
CA PHE A 110 -1.51 -10.63 -4.84
C PHE A 110 -1.64 -10.54 -6.37
N TYR A 111 -2.06 -9.40 -6.92
CA TYR A 111 -2.21 -9.17 -8.36
C TYR A 111 -0.87 -9.34 -9.11
N LYS A 112 0.24 -8.82 -8.55
CA LYS A 112 1.59 -9.04 -9.12
C LYS A 112 2.00 -10.50 -9.02
N VAL A 113 1.68 -11.17 -7.92
CA VAL A 113 1.98 -12.60 -7.77
C VAL A 113 1.21 -13.45 -8.78
N TYR A 114 -0.04 -13.12 -9.10
CA TYR A 114 -0.78 -13.76 -10.19
C TYR A 114 -0.13 -13.47 -11.55
N ALA A 115 0.27 -12.23 -11.84
CA ALA A 115 0.97 -11.91 -13.08
C ALA A 115 2.29 -12.68 -13.25
N ILE A 116 3.09 -12.78 -12.19
CA ILE A 116 4.31 -13.59 -12.16
C ILE A 116 3.97 -15.06 -12.39
N LEU A 117 2.91 -15.56 -11.73
CA LEU A 117 2.46 -16.93 -11.89
C LEU A 117 1.99 -17.21 -13.33
N ASP A 118 1.35 -16.26 -14.00
CA ASP A 118 0.91 -16.36 -15.40
C ASP A 118 2.08 -16.39 -16.40
N GLU A 119 3.18 -15.68 -16.12
CA GLU A 119 4.40 -15.77 -16.93
C GLU A 119 5.08 -17.15 -16.79
N VAL A 120 5.03 -17.76 -15.60
CA VAL A 120 5.61 -19.09 -15.37
C VAL A 120 4.67 -20.21 -15.83
N PHE A 121 3.38 -20.10 -15.52
CA PHE A 121 2.36 -21.09 -15.81
C PHE A 121 1.16 -20.46 -16.53
N LEU A 122 0.97 -20.84 -17.79
CA LEU A 122 -0.14 -20.39 -18.62
C LEU A 122 -1.05 -21.57 -18.97
N ALA A 123 -2.35 -21.41 -18.76
CA ALA A 123 -3.35 -22.45 -19.01
C ALA A 123 -3.05 -23.82 -18.35
N GLY A 124 -2.31 -23.82 -17.23
CA GLY A 124 -1.93 -25.01 -16.50
C GLY A 124 -0.67 -25.69 -17.02
N GLU A 125 0.02 -25.13 -18.02
CA GLU A 125 1.30 -25.64 -18.52
C GLU A 125 2.45 -24.70 -18.16
N ILE A 126 3.68 -25.20 -18.15
CA ILE A 126 4.88 -24.36 -17.97
C ILE A 126 5.10 -23.56 -19.24
N GLN A 127 5.09 -22.24 -19.13
CA GLN A 127 5.15 -21.30 -20.26
C GLN A 127 6.57 -20.79 -20.50
N GLU A 128 7.21 -20.24 -19.46
CA GLU A 128 8.53 -19.63 -19.55
C GLU A 128 9.45 -20.21 -18.47
N THR A 129 10.67 -20.57 -18.87
CA THR A 129 11.70 -21.15 -17.99
C THR A 129 12.90 -20.23 -17.85
N SER A 130 12.96 -19.11 -18.59
CA SER A 130 14.02 -18.12 -18.47
C SER A 130 13.65 -17.02 -17.49
N LYS A 131 14.37 -16.94 -16.38
CA LYS A 131 14.19 -15.91 -15.35
C LYS A 131 14.31 -14.50 -15.93
N GLN A 132 15.29 -14.28 -16.81
CA GLN A 132 15.52 -12.97 -17.44
C GLN A 132 14.34 -12.56 -18.31
N VAL A 133 13.76 -13.50 -19.06
CA VAL A 133 12.61 -13.21 -19.93
C VAL A 133 11.38 -12.86 -19.11
N VAL A 134 11.10 -13.64 -18.05
CA VAL A 134 10.00 -13.35 -17.12
C VAL A 134 10.18 -11.97 -16.50
N LEU A 135 11.34 -11.67 -15.92
CA LEU A 135 11.60 -10.35 -15.31
C LEU A 135 11.49 -9.21 -16.32
N THR A 136 12.00 -9.38 -17.54
CA THR A 136 11.89 -8.35 -18.60
C THR A 136 10.43 -8.11 -19.00
N ARG A 137 9.62 -9.18 -19.11
CA ARG A 137 8.19 -9.05 -19.40
C ARG A 137 7.44 -8.42 -18.24
N LEU A 138 7.77 -8.76 -17.00
CA LEU A 138 7.20 -8.12 -15.81
C LEU A 138 7.58 -6.64 -15.74
N GLU A 139 8.80 -6.26 -16.11
CA GLU A 139 9.18 -4.85 -16.24
C GLU A 139 8.37 -4.14 -17.33
N HIS A 140 8.11 -4.80 -18.47
CA HIS A 140 7.21 -4.27 -19.49
C HIS A 140 5.77 -4.17 -19.00
N LEU A 141 5.28 -5.17 -18.26
CA LEU A 141 3.96 -5.16 -17.65
C LEU A 141 3.87 -4.08 -16.58
N ASP A 142 4.87 -3.86 -15.75
CA ASP A 142 4.90 -2.75 -14.79
C ASP A 142 4.95 -1.38 -15.51
N LYS A 143 5.61 -1.29 -16.67
CA LYS A 143 5.56 -0.09 -17.54
C LYS A 143 4.18 0.11 -18.17
N LEU A 144 3.51 -0.98 -18.56
CA LEU A 144 2.17 -0.96 -19.17
C LEU A 144 1.06 -0.77 -18.15
N ASP A 145 1.17 -1.37 -16.97
CA ASP A 145 0.34 -1.11 -15.81
C ASP A 145 0.54 0.34 -15.40
N GLY A 146 1.77 0.84 -15.34
CA GLY A 146 2.04 2.28 -15.22
C GLY A 146 1.35 3.15 -16.30
N ALA A 147 1.03 2.58 -17.47
CA ALA A 147 0.34 3.25 -18.58
C ALA A 147 -1.19 3.02 -18.64
N GLN A 148 -1.72 1.91 -18.09
CA GLN A 148 -3.16 1.65 -17.93
C GLN A 148 -3.69 2.28 -16.66
N TYR A 149 -2.85 2.29 -15.63
CA TYR A 149 -2.93 3.18 -14.51
C TYR A 149 -2.37 4.57 -14.88
N ALA A 150 -2.56 5.04 -16.10
CA ALA A 150 -2.46 6.44 -16.47
C ALA A 150 -3.79 6.76 -17.15
N GLY A 151 -4.55 7.72 -16.62
CA GLY A 151 -5.68 8.25 -17.37
C GLY A 151 -5.15 8.72 -18.72
N TYR A 152 -5.66 8.16 -19.82
CA TYR A 152 -5.35 8.66 -21.16
C TYR A 152 -5.90 10.08 -21.27
N ASP A 153 -5.06 11.10 -21.11
CA ASP A 153 -5.36 12.42 -21.62
C ASP A 153 -5.18 12.36 -23.15
N THR A 154 -6.32 12.35 -23.83
CA THR A 154 -6.42 12.25 -25.30
C THR A 154 -5.78 13.44 -26.04
N GLN A 155 -5.26 14.45 -25.36
CA GLN A 155 -4.78 15.66 -26.02
C GLN A 155 -3.27 15.69 -26.31
N ASN A 156 -2.38 15.02 -25.54
CA ASN A 156 -0.93 15.25 -25.68
C ASN A 156 0.02 14.03 -25.59
N GLY A 157 -0.47 12.79 -25.42
CA GLY A 157 0.37 11.58 -25.57
C GLY A 157 1.46 11.34 -24.51
N THR A 158 1.40 12.02 -23.36
CA THR A 158 2.30 11.82 -22.21
C THR A 158 1.63 10.98 -21.12
N THR A 159 2.33 9.96 -20.62
CA THR A 159 1.85 9.02 -19.58
C THR A 159 2.01 9.60 -18.17
N THR A 160 0.93 9.76 -17.40
CA THR A 160 0.95 10.18 -15.98
C THR A 160 0.50 9.03 -15.05
N PRO A 161 1.32 8.54 -14.10
CA PRO A 161 0.96 7.40 -13.24
C PRO A 161 -0.22 7.64 -12.27
N LEU A 162 -1.03 6.61 -11.97
CA LEU A 162 -2.20 6.60 -11.05
C LEU A 162 -1.88 6.08 -9.64
N THR A 163 -0.65 5.66 -9.36
CA THR A 163 -0.18 5.74 -7.96
C THR A 163 0.15 7.20 -7.69
N PRO A 164 -0.04 7.72 -6.46
CA PRO A 164 0.37 9.08 -6.14
C PRO A 164 1.87 9.22 -6.43
N THR A 165 2.17 9.82 -7.58
CA THR A 165 3.49 10.29 -7.94
C THR A 165 3.79 11.53 -7.12
N PRO A 166 5.07 11.92 -7.03
CA PRO A 166 5.46 13.25 -6.56
C PRO A 166 4.54 14.36 -7.09
N THR A 167 4.12 14.30 -8.36
CA THR A 167 3.18 15.21 -9.02
C THR A 167 1.72 15.12 -8.54
N THR A 168 1.18 13.90 -8.35
CA THR A 168 -0.23 13.69 -7.97
C THR A 168 -0.46 13.63 -6.45
N GLY A 169 0.59 13.48 -5.65
CA GLY A 169 0.53 13.55 -4.18
C GLY A 169 0.36 14.97 -3.63
N VAL A 170 0.83 15.98 -4.36
CA VAL A 170 0.71 17.41 -4.00
C VAL A 170 -0.76 17.86 -3.89
N PRO A 171 -1.64 17.56 -4.86
CA PRO A 171 -3.08 17.80 -4.74
C PRO A 171 -3.73 17.10 -3.52
N LEU A 172 -3.29 15.89 -3.17
CA LEU A 172 -3.84 15.15 -2.01
C LEU A 172 -3.53 15.86 -0.69
N LEU A 173 -2.29 16.31 -0.50
CA LEU A 173 -1.88 17.08 0.67
C LEU A 173 -2.60 18.43 0.74
N THR A 174 -2.79 19.08 -0.41
CA THR A 174 -3.54 20.35 -0.51
C THR A 174 -4.98 20.16 -0.06
N GLN A 175 -5.64 19.10 -0.54
CA GLN A 175 -7.02 18.79 -0.16
C GLN A 175 -7.13 18.43 1.33
N GLY A 176 -6.19 17.64 1.85
CA GLY A 176 -6.11 17.31 3.28
C GLY A 176 -5.91 18.56 4.14
N LEU A 177 -5.06 19.51 3.75
CA LEU A 177 -4.88 20.78 4.48
C LEU A 177 -6.17 21.62 4.50
N LYS A 178 -6.92 21.66 3.39
CA LYS A 178 -8.23 22.33 3.34
C LYS A 178 -9.25 21.65 4.24
N SER A 179 -9.26 20.32 4.27
CA SER A 179 -10.12 19.51 5.15
C SER A 179 -9.79 19.75 6.62
N LEU A 180 -8.49 19.71 6.95
CA LEU A 180 -7.97 20.03 8.27
C LEU A 180 -8.40 21.42 8.75
N LYS A 181 -8.32 22.44 7.88
CA LYS A 181 -8.80 23.80 8.20
C LYS A 181 -10.30 23.82 8.46
N HIS A 182 -11.09 23.17 7.61
CA HIS A 182 -12.55 23.10 7.73
C HIS A 182 -13.00 22.45 9.06
N ILE A 183 -12.43 21.29 9.41
CA ILE A 183 -12.78 20.63 10.68
C ILE A 183 -12.34 21.46 11.89
N LEU A 184 -11.21 22.18 11.78
CA LEU A 184 -10.71 23.03 12.85
C LEU A 184 -11.62 24.26 13.06
N GLN A 185 -12.14 24.85 11.98
CA GLN A 185 -13.15 25.93 12.03
C GLN A 185 -14.44 25.48 12.71
N LYS A 186 -14.90 24.25 12.43
CA LYS A 186 -16.03 23.66 13.15
C LYS A 186 -15.72 23.45 14.64
N GLY A 187 -14.48 23.10 14.96
CA GLY A 187 -13.99 22.99 16.33
C GLY A 187 -14.06 24.31 17.09
N GLU A 188 -13.59 25.41 16.49
CA GLU A 188 -13.67 26.74 17.08
C GLU A 188 -15.12 27.20 17.26
N ALA A 189 -15.97 27.01 16.24
CA ALA A 189 -17.39 27.37 16.33
C ALA A 189 -18.10 26.65 17.49
N TYR A 190 -17.83 25.35 17.66
CA TYR A 190 -18.32 24.57 18.78
C TYR A 190 -17.81 25.10 20.13
N ALA A 191 -16.52 25.45 20.22
CA ALA A 191 -15.93 26.01 21.43
C ALA A 191 -16.62 27.31 21.85
N ILE A 192 -16.87 28.20 20.88
CA ILE A 192 -17.55 29.48 21.10
C ILE A 192 -19.00 29.24 21.56
N GLU A 193 -19.76 28.40 20.84
CA GLU A 193 -21.15 28.09 21.15
C GLU A 193 -21.33 27.53 22.56
N HIS A 194 -20.38 26.69 23.00
CA HIS A 194 -20.45 26.01 24.30
C HIS A 194 -19.63 26.71 25.39
N SER A 195 -19.08 27.89 25.12
CA SER A 195 -18.21 28.65 26.03
C SER A 195 -17.03 27.82 26.58
N ILE A 196 -16.48 26.93 25.75
CA ILE A 196 -15.30 26.12 26.07
C ILE A 196 -14.04 26.93 25.76
N PRO A 197 -13.10 27.08 26.71
CA PRO A 197 -11.83 27.74 26.43
C PRO A 197 -11.07 27.04 25.30
N ALA A 198 -10.57 27.80 24.32
CA ALA A 198 -9.86 27.24 23.17
C ALA A 198 -8.71 26.31 23.57
N GLU A 199 -7.96 26.69 24.60
CA GLU A 199 -6.85 25.89 25.16
C GLU A 199 -7.28 24.46 25.52
N GLN A 200 -8.50 24.26 26.04
CA GLN A 200 -8.99 22.94 26.42
C GLN A 200 -9.08 22.00 25.21
N ILE A 201 -9.57 22.50 24.07
CA ILE A 201 -9.66 21.72 22.83
C ILE A 201 -8.28 21.56 22.19
N LEU A 202 -7.49 22.63 22.16
CA LEU A 202 -6.17 22.64 21.51
C LEU A 202 -5.13 21.75 22.23
N GLN A 203 -5.27 21.58 23.55
CA GLN A 203 -4.44 20.68 24.36
C GLN A 203 -5.03 19.27 24.51
N ALA A 204 -6.20 19.00 23.92
CA ALA A 204 -6.86 17.70 24.03
C ALA A 204 -5.97 16.56 23.48
N ARG A 205 -6.01 15.42 24.18
CA ARG A 205 -5.27 14.19 23.84
C ARG A 205 -6.21 12.99 23.81
N LEU A 206 -5.86 11.99 23.00
CA LEU A 206 -6.58 10.72 22.93
C LEU A 206 -6.02 9.70 23.94
N ALA A 207 -4.71 9.74 24.16
CA ALA A 207 -4.00 8.93 25.15
C ALA A 207 -2.99 9.81 25.93
N PRO A 208 -2.61 9.44 27.17
CA PRO A 208 -1.71 10.24 28.00
C PRO A 208 -0.33 10.50 27.36
N ASP A 209 0.20 9.52 26.63
CA ASP A 209 1.49 9.55 25.94
C ASP A 209 1.41 10.10 24.51
N MET A 210 0.21 10.37 24.01
CA MET A 210 -0.01 10.92 22.67
C MET A 210 0.01 12.45 22.70
N HIS A 211 0.62 13.05 21.67
CA HIS A 211 0.67 14.50 21.51
C HIS A 211 -0.72 15.16 21.29
N PRO A 212 -0.90 16.43 21.73
CA PRO A 212 -2.19 17.11 21.69
C PRO A 212 -2.59 17.57 20.28
N LEU A 213 -3.82 18.07 20.13
CA LEU A 213 -4.35 18.59 18.85
C LEU A 213 -3.38 19.56 18.16
N LEU A 214 -2.81 20.53 18.89
CA LEU A 214 -1.80 21.46 18.35
C LEU A 214 -0.68 20.75 17.57
N PHE A 215 -0.13 19.68 18.14
CA PHE A 215 0.94 18.92 17.51
C PHE A 215 0.45 18.16 16.27
N GLN A 216 -0.78 17.64 16.29
CA GLN A 216 -1.35 16.95 15.13
C GLN A 216 -1.48 17.91 13.93
N ILE A 217 -1.93 19.15 14.17
CA ILE A 217 -2.03 20.18 13.12
C ILE A 217 -0.64 20.58 12.60
N ARG A 218 0.32 20.81 13.52
CA ARG A 218 1.72 21.11 13.16
C ARG A 218 2.33 20.02 12.30
N SER A 219 2.15 18.76 12.70
CA SER A 219 2.69 17.61 11.99
C SER A 219 2.13 17.48 10.57
N CYS A 220 0.84 17.76 10.35
CA CYS A 220 0.27 17.81 9.01
C CYS A 220 0.98 18.87 8.13
N SER A 221 1.14 20.07 8.68
CA SER A 221 1.83 21.18 7.99
C SER A 221 3.32 20.89 7.73
N ASP A 222 4.03 20.29 8.70
CA ASP A 222 5.44 19.93 8.60
C ASP A 222 5.70 18.81 7.60
N THR A 223 4.80 17.83 7.55
CA THR A 223 4.86 16.76 6.57
C THR A 223 4.61 17.30 5.16
N ALA A 224 3.61 18.18 4.98
CA ALA A 224 3.31 18.78 3.68
C ALA A 224 4.45 19.67 3.16
N LYS A 225 4.96 20.63 3.96
CA LYS A 225 6.13 21.46 3.57
C LYS A 225 7.34 20.58 3.28
N GLY A 226 7.50 19.49 4.04
CA GLY A 226 8.63 18.60 3.96
C GLY A 226 8.76 17.87 2.63
N VAL A 227 7.64 17.64 1.95
CA VAL A 227 7.59 17.07 0.59
C VAL A 227 8.13 18.07 -0.43
N LEU A 228 7.73 19.35 -0.34
CA LEU A 228 8.21 20.40 -1.24
C LEU A 228 9.73 20.60 -1.13
N VAL A 229 10.26 20.60 0.10
CA VAL A 229 11.70 20.75 0.31
C VAL A 229 12.47 19.56 -0.26
N ARG A 230 12.03 18.34 0.04
CA ARG A 230 12.82 17.12 -0.26
C ARG A 230 12.64 16.61 -1.68
N LEU A 231 11.47 16.80 -2.27
CA LEU A 231 11.20 16.41 -3.66
C LEU A 231 11.38 17.59 -4.59
N ALA A 232 10.66 18.71 -4.40
CA ALA A 232 10.82 19.85 -5.31
C ALA A 232 12.17 20.58 -5.16
N GLY A 233 12.92 20.36 -4.07
CA GLY A 233 14.20 21.02 -3.84
C GLY A 233 14.05 22.49 -3.44
N ARG A 234 12.87 22.87 -2.94
CA ARG A 234 12.59 24.23 -2.48
C ARG A 234 13.32 24.53 -1.17
N GLU A 235 13.59 25.81 -0.95
CA GLU A 235 14.19 26.27 0.30
C GLU A 235 13.29 25.96 1.52
N PRO A 236 13.86 25.47 2.63
CA PRO A 236 13.10 25.21 3.85
C PRO A 236 12.42 26.45 4.40
N VAL A 237 11.09 26.41 4.52
CA VAL A 237 10.31 27.47 5.17
C VAL A 237 10.20 27.20 6.66
N VAL A 238 10.82 28.06 7.46
CA VAL A 238 10.72 28.00 8.92
C VAL A 238 9.32 28.45 9.38
N MET A 239 8.71 27.63 10.22
CA MET A 239 7.48 27.96 10.96
C MET A 239 7.72 27.53 12.40
N GLU A 240 7.70 28.48 13.33
CA GLU A 240 7.89 28.18 14.75
C GLU A 240 6.65 27.49 15.32
N ASP A 241 6.85 26.56 16.25
CA ASP A 241 5.78 25.79 16.90
C ASP A 241 5.22 26.54 18.13
N ASN A 242 4.86 27.81 17.96
CA ASN A 242 4.44 28.71 19.03
C ASN A 242 2.94 29.03 19.05
N GLU A 243 2.14 28.47 18.13
CA GLU A 243 0.69 28.67 18.06
C GLU A 243 -0.01 28.25 19.37
N GLN A 244 -0.96 29.07 19.83
CA GLN A 244 -1.80 28.85 21.03
C GLN A 244 -3.30 29.02 20.74
N THR A 245 -3.66 29.57 19.59
CA THR A 245 -5.04 29.90 19.22
C THR A 245 -5.45 29.23 17.92
N PHE A 246 -6.77 29.10 17.71
CA PHE A 246 -7.33 28.63 16.44
C PHE A 246 -6.89 29.53 15.26
N ALA A 247 -6.89 30.85 15.45
CA ALA A 247 -6.46 31.81 14.45
C ALA A 247 -5.02 31.60 13.99
N GLU A 248 -4.09 31.35 14.92
CA GLU A 248 -2.68 31.07 14.59
C GLU A 248 -2.53 29.74 13.84
N LEU A 249 -3.34 28.74 14.17
CA LEU A 249 -3.34 27.46 13.44
C LEU A 249 -3.91 27.60 12.04
N TYR A 250 -4.96 28.40 11.83
CA TYR A 250 -5.42 28.75 10.49
C TYR A 250 -4.31 29.44 9.71
N ALA A 251 -3.61 30.40 10.33
CA ALA A 251 -2.50 31.10 9.70
C ALA A 251 -1.36 30.14 9.31
N ARG A 252 -1.03 29.13 10.13
CA ARG A 252 -0.08 28.08 9.76
C ARG A 252 -0.57 27.25 8.57
N ILE A 253 -1.82 26.82 8.58
CA ILE A 253 -2.39 26.01 7.48
C ILE A 253 -2.39 26.84 6.19
N ASP A 254 -2.82 28.10 6.25
CA ASP A 254 -2.84 29.02 5.10
C ASP A 254 -1.45 29.32 4.58
N LYS A 255 -0.48 29.55 5.48
CA LYS A 255 0.93 29.71 5.10
C LYS A 255 1.47 28.45 4.43
N THR A 256 1.02 27.27 4.85
CA THR A 256 1.41 26.00 4.23
C THR A 256 0.77 25.85 2.86
N LEU A 257 -0.54 26.09 2.73
CA LEU A 257 -1.28 26.07 1.46
C LEU A 257 -0.68 27.03 0.43
N ALA A 258 -0.26 28.23 0.86
CA ALA A 258 0.40 29.19 0.00
C ALA A 258 1.71 28.68 -0.61
N LEU A 259 2.39 27.71 0.02
CA LEU A 259 3.58 27.07 -0.56
C LEU A 259 3.24 26.13 -1.73
N PHE A 260 1.97 25.76 -1.89
CA PHE A 260 1.47 24.88 -2.93
C PHE A 260 0.85 25.65 -4.11
N ASP A 261 0.57 26.95 -3.96
CA ASP A 261 -0.13 27.76 -4.98
C ASP A 261 0.68 27.93 -6.29
N ASP A 262 2.01 27.95 -6.19
CA ASP A 262 2.93 28.10 -7.33
C ASP A 262 3.69 26.82 -7.65
N VAL A 263 3.28 25.68 -7.08
CA VAL A 263 3.90 24.38 -7.35
C VAL A 263 3.63 23.97 -8.79
N LYS A 264 4.70 23.72 -9.52
CA LYS A 264 4.65 23.26 -10.90
C LYS A 264 4.93 21.74 -11.00
N PRO A 265 4.16 20.98 -11.79
CA PRO A 265 4.39 19.55 -12.00
C PRO A 265 5.85 19.16 -12.31
N GLU A 266 6.52 19.99 -13.11
CA GLU A 266 7.90 19.79 -13.57
C GLU A 266 8.92 19.80 -12.42
N GLU A 267 8.58 20.39 -11.27
CA GLU A 267 9.43 20.35 -10.07
C GLU A 267 9.53 18.93 -9.47
N PHE A 268 8.66 18.02 -9.88
CA PHE A 268 8.52 16.68 -9.34
C PHE A 268 8.79 15.57 -10.36
N GLU A 269 8.85 15.89 -11.65
CA GLU A 269 9.10 14.91 -12.72
C GLU A 269 10.48 14.24 -12.60
N GLY A 270 10.50 12.91 -12.74
CA GLY A 270 11.74 12.11 -12.69
C GLY A 270 12.35 12.00 -11.29
N LYS A 271 11.67 12.49 -10.25
CA LYS A 271 12.15 12.45 -8.87
C LYS A 271 11.70 11.22 -8.09
N GLU A 272 11.11 10.23 -8.74
CA GLU A 272 10.66 9.00 -8.11
C GLU A 272 11.82 8.20 -7.52
N GLY A 273 12.95 8.17 -8.22
CA GLY A 273 14.13 7.36 -7.87
C GLY A 273 15.21 8.07 -7.07
N ILE A 274 15.10 9.37 -6.80
CA ILE A 274 16.15 10.10 -6.07
C ILE A 274 16.30 9.53 -4.65
N GLU A 275 17.54 9.39 -4.18
CA GLU A 275 17.76 9.01 -2.78
C GLU A 275 17.38 10.19 -1.87
N VAL A 276 16.51 9.92 -0.91
CA VAL A 276 16.12 10.87 0.13
C VAL A 276 16.58 10.33 1.48
N VAL A 277 17.34 11.16 2.20
CA VAL A 277 17.82 10.85 3.55
C VAL A 277 17.20 11.80 4.56
N MET A 278 16.38 11.25 5.47
CA MET A 278 15.82 11.98 6.59
C MET A 278 16.59 11.66 7.87
N LYS A 279 17.28 12.67 8.42
CA LYS A 279 17.94 12.56 9.72
C LYS A 279 16.88 12.44 10.82
N ARG A 280 16.91 11.35 11.60
CA ARG A 280 16.05 11.18 12.78
C ARG A 280 16.92 10.91 14.01
N ARG A 281 16.34 11.15 15.19
CA ARG A 281 17.02 10.95 16.48
C ARG A 281 17.44 9.50 16.73
N LEU A 282 16.72 8.53 16.16
CA LEU A 282 16.95 7.08 16.28
C LEU A 282 17.61 6.47 15.03
N GLY A 283 18.30 7.28 14.22
CA GLY A 283 19.01 6.85 13.02
C GLY A 283 18.47 7.48 11.73
N ASP A 284 19.26 7.41 10.66
CA ASP A 284 18.88 7.95 9.36
C ASP A 284 17.82 7.06 8.71
N PHE A 285 16.75 7.67 8.22
CA PHE A 285 15.78 6.99 7.36
C PHE A 285 16.12 7.28 5.90
N LYS A 286 16.49 6.24 5.16
CA LYS A 286 16.80 6.33 3.73
C LYS A 286 15.65 5.74 2.92
N THR A 287 15.25 6.43 1.86
CA THR A 287 14.18 6.00 0.95
C THR A 287 14.37 6.62 -0.43
N THR A 288 13.52 6.27 -1.39
CA THR A 288 13.45 6.95 -2.70
C THR A 288 12.50 8.14 -2.63
N GLY A 289 12.48 9.03 -3.64
CA GLY A 289 11.51 10.12 -3.68
C GLY A 289 10.05 9.63 -3.70
N LEU A 290 9.77 8.55 -4.43
CA LEU A 290 8.48 7.88 -4.40
C LEU A 290 8.19 7.26 -3.02
N GLY A 291 9.19 6.63 -2.41
CA GLY A 291 9.08 6.06 -1.07
C GLY A 291 8.85 7.12 0.02
N LEU A 292 9.48 8.30 -0.08
CA LEU A 292 9.23 9.44 0.79
C LEU A 292 7.75 9.82 0.75
N LEU A 293 7.17 9.92 -0.44
CA LEU A 293 5.77 10.31 -0.58
C LEU A 293 4.83 9.21 -0.08
N GLN A 294 4.97 7.99 -0.60
CA GLN A 294 3.99 6.91 -0.41
C GLN A 294 4.13 6.18 0.92
N GLN A 295 5.36 5.99 1.41
CA GLN A 295 5.63 5.19 2.61
C GLN A 295 5.77 6.06 3.86
N TYR A 296 6.03 7.36 3.71
CA TYR A 296 6.19 8.28 4.83
C TYR A 296 5.19 9.43 4.81
N ALA A 297 5.22 10.32 3.83
CA ALA A 297 4.50 11.58 3.89
C ALA A 297 2.98 11.39 3.88
N LEU A 298 2.41 10.64 2.93
CA LEU A 298 0.96 10.40 2.87
C LEU A 298 0.46 9.63 4.11
N PRO A 299 1.04 8.49 4.52
CA PRO A 299 0.60 7.80 5.73
C PRO A 299 0.71 8.66 6.98
N ASN A 300 1.81 9.41 7.13
CA ASN A 300 2.02 10.26 8.29
C ASN A 300 1.04 11.44 8.32
N PHE A 301 0.83 12.12 7.18
CA PHE A 301 -0.13 13.21 7.08
C PHE A 301 -1.54 12.75 7.47
N TYR A 302 -2.05 11.68 6.82
CA TYR A 302 -3.41 11.20 7.09
C TYR A 302 -3.57 10.60 8.48
N PHE A 303 -2.49 10.07 9.08
CA PHE A 303 -2.51 9.68 10.49
C PHE A 303 -2.79 10.91 11.37
N HIS A 304 -2.02 11.99 11.22
CA HIS A 304 -2.17 13.19 12.03
C HIS A 304 -3.49 13.93 11.75
N GLU A 305 -3.95 13.98 10.51
CA GLU A 305 -5.26 14.53 10.14
C GLU A 305 -6.40 13.71 10.78
N GLY A 306 -6.30 12.37 10.72
CA GLY A 306 -7.24 11.47 11.37
C GLY A 306 -7.26 11.62 12.89
N MET A 307 -6.10 11.88 13.50
CA MET A 307 -6.01 12.18 14.93
C MET A 307 -6.63 13.53 15.28
N ALA A 308 -6.45 14.56 14.45
CA ALA A 308 -7.11 15.84 14.63
C ALA A 308 -8.65 15.70 14.58
N TYR A 309 -9.15 14.97 13.59
CA TYR A 309 -10.57 14.60 13.49
C TYR A 309 -11.06 13.87 14.74
N ALA A 310 -10.35 12.83 15.18
CA ALA A 310 -10.74 12.03 16.34
C ALA A 310 -10.78 12.84 17.63
N LEU A 311 -9.79 13.74 17.85
CA LEU A 311 -9.74 14.62 19.01
C LEU A 311 -10.92 15.60 19.03
N LEU A 312 -11.19 16.28 17.92
CA LEU A 312 -12.34 17.19 17.81
C LEU A 312 -13.66 16.44 18.06
N ARG A 313 -13.81 15.24 17.48
CA ARG A 313 -15.01 14.42 17.66
C ARG A 313 -15.18 13.96 19.11
N LYS A 314 -14.08 13.62 19.80
CA LYS A 314 -14.06 13.25 21.22
C LYS A 314 -14.48 14.42 22.12
N GLU A 315 -14.06 15.65 21.82
CA GLU A 315 -14.44 16.86 22.56
C GLU A 315 -15.90 17.31 22.30
N GLY A 316 -16.63 16.60 21.43
CA GLY A 316 -18.06 16.80 21.17
C GLY A 316 -18.40 17.55 19.88
N VAL A 317 -17.39 17.92 19.08
CA VAL A 317 -17.58 18.68 17.84
C VAL A 317 -18.40 17.85 16.82
N GLN A 318 -19.39 18.49 16.21
CA GLN A 318 -20.28 17.87 15.22
C GLN A 318 -19.65 17.79 13.82
N ILE A 319 -18.64 16.93 13.68
CA ILE A 319 -17.98 16.59 12.40
C ILE A 319 -18.23 15.13 12.01
N GLY A 320 -18.39 14.88 10.71
CA GLY A 320 -18.59 13.55 10.15
C GLY A 320 -17.59 13.21 9.05
N LYS A 321 -17.74 12.01 8.47
CA LYS A 321 -16.90 11.54 7.35
C LYS A 321 -16.87 12.52 6.18
N LEU A 322 -17.99 13.17 5.87
CA LEU A 322 -18.04 14.16 4.79
C LEU A 322 -17.17 15.38 5.10
N ASP A 323 -17.07 15.82 6.35
CA ASP A 323 -16.19 16.94 6.72
C ASP A 323 -14.72 16.58 6.51
N PHE A 324 -14.34 15.34 6.85
CA PHE A 324 -12.99 14.81 6.65
C PHE A 324 -12.63 14.68 5.16
N LEU A 325 -13.61 14.45 4.27
CA LEU A 325 -13.36 14.27 2.84
C LEU A 325 -13.55 15.56 2.01
N ALA A 326 -14.44 16.46 2.43
CA ALA A 326 -14.96 17.53 1.57
C ALA A 326 -14.03 18.74 1.43
N GLY A 327 -13.00 18.91 2.28
CA GLY A 327 -12.01 19.98 2.11
C GLY A 327 -12.59 21.37 1.92
N GLY A 328 -13.65 21.73 2.66
CA GLY A 328 -14.32 23.03 2.57
C GLY A 328 -15.32 23.19 1.42
N SER A 329 -15.48 22.20 0.53
CA SER A 329 -16.51 22.17 -0.51
C SER A 329 -17.50 21.05 -0.26
N SER A 330 -18.36 21.19 0.75
CA SER A 330 -19.65 20.49 0.70
C SER A 330 -20.56 21.22 -0.28
N PRO A 331 -21.23 20.53 -1.22
CA PRO A 331 -22.38 21.12 -1.87
C PRO A 331 -23.41 21.40 -0.77
N ALA A 332 -23.90 22.64 -0.71
CA ALA A 332 -24.97 23.01 0.19
C ALA A 332 -26.19 22.13 -0.10
N GLY A 333 -26.59 21.32 0.87
CA GLY A 333 -27.82 20.52 0.84
C GLY A 333 -27.70 19.18 0.12
N ALA A 334 -27.64 18.11 0.91
CA ALA A 334 -28.19 16.81 0.55
C ALA A 334 -28.95 16.27 1.77
#